data_AF-H8GUU1-F1
#
_entry.id   AF-H8GUU1-F1
#
_cell.length_a   1.000
_cell.length_b   1.000
_cell.length_c   1.000
_cell.angle_alpha   90.00
_cell.angle_beta   90.00
_cell.angle_gamma   90.00
#
_symmetry.space_group_name_H-M   'P 1'
#
loop_
_entity.id
_entity.type
_entity.pdbx_description
1 polymer ?
#
loop_
_entity_poly.entity_id
_entity_poly.type
_entity_poly.pdbx_seq_one_letter_code
_entity_poly.pdbx_strand_id
1 'polypeptide(L)'
;MKVGLLESRAARLSGYWAAYLRELGVELTSPGLGDDEALALGRESLPQEPVTVQLALGRVLALGRVDAALVSQLPAVSGDAWGEALTELLPRRLSGLPALIALPDLPAEPGETERVAAEIGLRLSPGGGRVRLALDRAKPLAAGPKAEMPPLTRASHATVGVIGPRALLDEPVLAAGLRAALESLELHAVYSSDLPLTEVFKRAERMENAARAQNGDRELFGAASLLGGKSMVRGLVFVAPARDGATHASLSRIAAKMHKPTLLLDLDAGQGGGPKLRAFAERLQHGAAIREAGE
;
A
#
# COMPACT_ATOMS: atom_id res chain seq x y z
N MET A 1 4.87 17.28 -23.92
CA MET A 1 5.46 16.12 -23.23
C MET A 1 4.31 15.23 -22.84
N LYS A 2 4.36 13.99 -23.31
CA LYS A 2 3.35 12.96 -23.04
C LYS A 2 3.78 12.19 -21.79
N VAL A 3 2.98 12.23 -20.75
CA VAL A 3 3.32 11.69 -19.44
C VAL A 3 2.31 10.62 -19.05
N GLY A 4 2.81 9.44 -18.69
CA GLY A 4 1.98 8.41 -18.10
C GLY A 4 1.82 8.65 -16.61
N LEU A 5 0.59 8.67 -16.10
CA LEU A 5 0.33 8.64 -14.66
C LEU A 5 -0.08 7.22 -14.28
N LEU A 6 0.74 6.55 -13.47
CA LEU A 6 0.37 5.23 -12.96
C LEU A 6 -0.68 5.42 -11.88
N GLU A 7 -1.89 4.96 -12.15
CA GLU A 7 -2.92 4.86 -11.12
C GLU A 7 -2.55 3.73 -10.16
N SER A 8 -2.57 4.03 -8.87
CA SER A 8 -2.49 3.05 -7.80
C SER A 8 -3.63 3.31 -6.83
N ARG A 9 -4.38 2.25 -6.51
CA ARG A 9 -5.46 2.34 -5.52
C ARG A 9 -4.92 2.47 -4.08
N ALA A 10 -3.69 2.04 -3.88
CA ALA A 10 -2.96 2.18 -2.62
C ALA A 10 -2.50 3.63 -2.34
N ALA A 11 -2.39 4.45 -3.39
CA ALA A 11 -1.90 5.82 -3.27
C ALA A 11 -3.04 6.78 -2.84
N ARG A 12 -2.79 7.51 -1.76
CA ARG A 12 -3.73 8.45 -1.13
C ARG A 12 -3.72 9.82 -1.80
N LEU A 13 -2.60 10.21 -2.42
CA LEU A 13 -2.47 11.50 -3.11
C LEU A 13 -2.74 11.44 -4.62
N SER A 14 -3.26 10.32 -5.14
CA SER A 14 -3.61 10.17 -6.57
C SER A 14 -4.51 11.30 -7.08
N GLY A 15 -5.51 11.70 -6.30
CA GLY A 15 -6.40 12.82 -6.65
C GLY A 15 -5.70 14.17 -6.72
N TYR A 16 -4.76 14.44 -5.80
CA TYR A 16 -3.93 15.64 -5.81
C TYR A 16 -3.05 15.68 -7.05
N TRP A 17 -2.31 14.59 -7.34
CA TRP A 17 -1.41 14.52 -8.48
C TRP A 17 -2.13 14.62 -9.82
N ALA A 18 -3.26 13.92 -9.98
CA ALA A 18 -4.06 14.00 -11.19
C ALA A 18 -4.61 15.42 -11.42
N ALA A 19 -5.09 16.10 -10.37
CA ALA A 19 -5.55 17.47 -10.46
C ALA A 19 -4.41 18.44 -10.81
N TYR A 20 -3.27 18.31 -10.12
CA TYR A 20 -2.09 19.13 -10.35
C TYR A 20 -1.59 19.03 -11.81
N LEU A 21 -1.45 17.81 -12.33
CA LEU A 21 -0.96 17.59 -13.71
C LEU A 21 -1.94 18.08 -14.77
N ARG A 22 -3.25 17.96 -14.52
CA ARG A 22 -4.30 18.51 -15.40
C ARG A 22 -4.19 20.03 -15.48
N GLU A 23 -4.01 20.70 -14.35
CA GLU A 23 -3.83 22.17 -14.29
C GLU A 23 -2.51 22.62 -14.91
N LEU A 24 -1.47 21.79 -14.85
CA LEU A 24 -0.20 22.03 -15.52
C LEU A 24 -0.31 21.96 -17.06
N GLY A 25 -1.41 21.40 -17.58
CA GLY A 25 -1.68 21.26 -19.01
C GLY A 25 -0.78 20.22 -19.69
N VAL A 26 -0.35 19.20 -18.94
CA VAL A 26 0.44 18.08 -19.47
C VAL A 26 -0.49 17.08 -20.14
N GLU A 27 -0.06 16.49 -21.25
CA GLU A 27 -0.80 15.42 -21.92
C GLU A 27 -0.66 14.13 -21.12
N LEU A 28 -1.73 13.74 -20.42
CA LEU A 28 -1.77 12.54 -19.59
C LEU A 28 -2.17 11.32 -20.42
N THR A 29 -1.44 10.23 -20.23
CA THR A 29 -1.73 8.91 -20.81
C THR A 29 -2.07 7.93 -19.71
N SER A 30 -3.19 7.24 -19.87
CA SER A 30 -3.58 6.12 -19.01
C SER A 30 -3.01 4.80 -19.57
N PRO A 31 -2.76 3.80 -18.72
CA PRO A 31 -2.37 2.46 -19.17
C PRO A 31 -3.40 1.88 -20.14
N GLY A 32 -2.92 1.22 -21.21
CA GLY A 32 -3.78 0.59 -22.22
C GLY A 32 -4.27 -0.83 -21.85
N LEU A 33 -3.77 -1.39 -20.74
CA LEU A 33 -4.09 -2.75 -20.27
C LEU A 33 -4.78 -2.71 -18.92
N GLY A 34 -5.58 -3.74 -18.63
CA GLY A 34 -6.14 -3.96 -17.30
C GLY A 34 -5.08 -4.41 -16.29
N ASP A 35 -5.40 -4.32 -15.00
CA ASP A 35 -4.45 -4.68 -13.93
C ASP A 35 -4.02 -6.17 -13.97
N ASP A 36 -4.90 -7.08 -14.37
CA ASP A 36 -4.59 -8.51 -14.52
C ASP A 36 -3.55 -8.75 -15.63
N GLU A 37 -3.76 -8.09 -16.79
CA GLU A 37 -2.86 -8.18 -17.95
C GLU A 37 -1.52 -7.50 -17.67
N ALA A 38 -1.55 -6.34 -17.00
CA ALA A 38 -0.36 -5.65 -16.54
C ALA A 38 0.44 -6.55 -15.58
N LEU A 39 -0.20 -7.16 -14.59
CA LEU A 39 0.47 -8.09 -13.68
C LEU A 39 1.08 -9.29 -14.42
N ALA A 40 0.38 -9.87 -15.39
CA ALA A 40 0.92 -10.96 -16.21
C ALA A 40 2.20 -10.54 -16.94
N LEU A 41 2.16 -9.37 -17.62
CA LEU A 41 3.32 -8.81 -18.31
C LEU A 41 4.51 -8.53 -17.37
N GLY A 42 4.22 -8.02 -16.18
CA GLY A 42 5.23 -7.80 -15.14
C GLY A 42 5.86 -9.09 -14.62
N ARG A 43 5.06 -10.14 -14.45
CA ARG A 43 5.52 -11.48 -14.06
C ARG A 43 6.42 -12.12 -15.11
N GLU A 44 6.09 -11.97 -16.39
CA GLU A 44 6.93 -12.44 -17.50
C GLU A 44 8.29 -11.73 -17.50
N SER A 45 8.30 -10.44 -17.18
CA SER A 45 9.50 -9.61 -17.22
C SER A 45 10.41 -9.77 -16.00
N LEU A 46 9.82 -9.91 -14.80
CA LEU A 46 10.54 -10.01 -13.52
C LEU A 46 9.97 -11.13 -12.64
N PRO A 47 10.08 -12.42 -13.03
CA PRO A 47 9.37 -13.52 -12.38
C PRO A 47 9.79 -13.77 -10.92
N GLN A 48 11.01 -13.38 -10.54
CA GLN A 48 11.56 -13.60 -9.20
C GLN A 48 11.37 -12.41 -8.25
N GLU A 49 10.79 -11.31 -8.73
CA GLU A 49 10.58 -10.11 -7.92
C GLU A 49 9.23 -10.13 -7.19
N PRO A 50 9.04 -9.30 -6.14
CA PRO A 50 7.78 -9.21 -5.43
C PRO A 50 6.60 -8.86 -6.34
N VAL A 51 5.42 -9.37 -6.02
CA VAL A 51 4.21 -9.20 -6.84
C VAL A 51 3.80 -7.73 -7.01
N THR A 52 4.11 -6.88 -6.03
CA THR A 52 3.91 -5.43 -6.07
C THR A 52 4.81 -4.75 -7.11
N VAL A 53 6.06 -5.20 -7.23
CA VAL A 53 7.03 -4.73 -8.24
C VAL A 53 6.61 -5.19 -9.63
N GLN A 54 6.17 -6.45 -9.75
CA GLN A 54 5.63 -7.00 -11.00
C GLN A 54 4.44 -6.18 -11.51
N LEU A 55 3.46 -5.88 -10.64
CA LEU A 55 2.32 -5.04 -11.00
C LEU A 55 2.76 -3.63 -11.44
N ALA A 56 3.67 -2.99 -10.69
CA ALA A 56 4.18 -1.66 -11.02
C ALA A 56 4.86 -1.64 -12.39
N LEU A 57 5.76 -2.59 -12.67
CA LEU A 57 6.40 -2.73 -13.97
C LEU A 57 5.37 -2.96 -15.09
N GLY A 58 4.44 -3.87 -14.88
CA GLY A 58 3.35 -4.15 -15.82
C GLY A 58 2.59 -2.90 -16.23
N ARG A 59 2.23 -2.06 -15.24
CA ARG A 59 1.55 -0.77 -15.46
C ARG A 59 2.46 0.22 -16.21
N VAL A 60 3.76 0.26 -15.93
CA VAL A 60 4.72 1.08 -16.71
C VAL A 60 4.74 0.65 -18.18
N LEU A 61 4.85 -0.66 -18.44
CA LEU A 61 4.92 -1.19 -19.80
C LEU A 61 3.60 -0.96 -20.56
N ALA A 62 2.46 -1.04 -19.86
CA ALA A 62 1.12 -0.79 -20.40
C ALA A 62 0.88 0.67 -20.83
N LEU A 63 1.71 1.63 -20.43
CA LEU A 63 1.62 3.02 -20.90
C LEU A 63 2.07 3.18 -22.37
N GLY A 64 2.83 2.22 -22.90
CA GLY A 64 3.43 2.31 -24.22
C GLY A 64 4.44 3.46 -24.33
N ARG A 65 4.39 4.22 -25.43
CA ARG A 65 5.34 5.31 -25.68
C ARG A 65 4.91 6.58 -24.95
N VAL A 66 5.58 6.87 -23.85
CA VAL A 66 5.50 8.12 -23.06
C VAL A 66 6.91 8.66 -22.80
N ASP A 67 7.04 9.97 -22.58
CA ASP A 67 8.32 10.61 -22.28
C ASP A 67 8.76 10.36 -20.83
N ALA A 68 7.79 10.29 -19.92
CA ALA A 68 7.99 9.95 -18.51
C ALA A 68 6.79 9.19 -17.96
N ALA A 69 7.05 8.33 -16.97
CA ALA A 69 6.02 7.66 -16.19
C ALA A 69 6.12 8.11 -14.73
N LEU A 70 5.02 8.68 -14.22
CA LEU A 70 4.89 9.14 -12.86
C LEU A 70 4.39 7.99 -11.99
N VAL A 71 5.15 7.63 -10.96
CA VAL A 71 4.93 6.44 -10.13
C VAL A 71 4.72 6.88 -8.68
N SER A 72 3.61 6.52 -8.07
CA SER A 72 3.40 6.78 -6.63
C SER A 72 4.42 6.05 -5.78
N GLN A 73 5.14 6.79 -4.95
CA GLN A 73 6.09 6.27 -3.99
C GLN A 73 5.38 6.00 -2.67
N LEU A 74 4.97 4.75 -2.50
CA LEU A 74 4.33 4.27 -1.27
C LEU A 74 5.39 4.09 -0.16
N PRO A 75 4.99 4.21 1.12
CA PRO A 75 5.92 4.05 2.23
C PRO A 75 6.59 2.67 2.24
N ALA A 76 7.93 2.67 2.15
CA ALA A 76 8.74 1.46 2.22
C ALA A 76 9.00 1.05 3.68
N VAL A 77 9.19 -0.26 3.89
CA VAL A 77 9.78 -0.79 5.14
C VAL A 77 11.30 -0.72 5.06
N SER A 78 11.98 -0.67 6.20
CA SER A 78 13.44 -0.61 6.23
C SER A 78 14.05 -1.83 5.55
N GLY A 79 14.92 -1.59 4.56
CA GLY A 79 15.63 -2.64 3.83
C GLY A 79 14.84 -3.22 2.65
N ASP A 80 13.65 -2.70 2.35
CA ASP A 80 12.97 -2.97 1.09
C ASP A 80 13.56 -2.07 -0.01
N ALA A 81 14.57 -2.59 -0.71
CA ALA A 81 15.24 -1.87 -1.78
C ALA A 81 14.29 -1.42 -2.89
N TRP A 82 13.25 -2.22 -3.18
CA TRP A 82 12.27 -1.87 -4.21
C TRP A 82 11.36 -0.74 -3.75
N GLY A 83 10.82 -0.80 -2.54
CA GLY A 83 10.02 0.29 -1.99
C GLY A 83 10.81 1.60 -1.85
N GLU A 84 12.08 1.52 -1.44
CA GLU A 84 12.93 2.70 -1.23
C GLU A 84 13.36 3.38 -2.54
N ALA A 85 13.60 2.61 -3.61
CA ALA A 85 14.24 3.11 -4.83
C ALA A 85 13.68 2.51 -6.14
N LEU A 86 12.37 2.25 -6.20
CA LEU A 86 11.71 1.62 -7.36
C LEU A 86 12.06 2.33 -8.67
N THR A 87 11.96 3.66 -8.69
CA THR A 87 12.15 4.48 -9.88
C THR A 87 13.60 4.52 -10.37
N GLU A 88 14.57 4.27 -9.49
CA GLU A 88 15.99 4.20 -9.80
C GLU A 88 16.44 2.78 -10.16
N LEU A 89 15.89 1.76 -9.50
CA LEU A 89 16.28 0.37 -9.68
C LEU A 89 15.65 -0.26 -10.92
N LEU A 90 14.39 0.05 -11.21
CA LEU A 90 13.67 -0.57 -12.32
C LEU A 90 14.33 -0.29 -13.69
N PRO A 91 14.75 0.95 -14.03
CA PRO A 91 15.43 1.23 -15.30
C PRO A 91 16.83 0.62 -15.40
N ARG A 92 17.48 0.32 -14.26
CA ARG A 92 18.77 -0.40 -14.23
C ARG A 92 18.62 -1.88 -14.57
N ARG A 93 17.45 -2.45 -14.29
CA ARG A 93 17.13 -3.86 -14.58
C ARG A 93 16.59 -4.05 -15.98
N LEU A 94 15.78 -3.10 -16.47
CA LEU A 94 15.12 -3.17 -17.76
C LEU A 94 15.43 -1.92 -18.58
N SER A 95 16.20 -2.12 -19.64
CA SER A 95 16.48 -1.06 -20.60
C SER A 95 15.25 -0.73 -21.44
N GLY A 96 15.13 0.52 -21.88
CA GLY A 96 14.03 0.98 -22.74
C GLY A 96 12.77 1.43 -21.99
N LEU A 97 12.78 1.44 -20.66
CA LEU A 97 11.73 2.08 -19.88
C LEU A 97 11.74 3.62 -20.07
N PRO A 98 10.57 4.28 -20.02
CA PRO A 98 10.51 5.74 -19.97
C PRO A 98 11.18 6.27 -18.70
N ALA A 99 11.46 7.57 -18.64
CA ALA A 99 11.97 8.20 -17.43
C ALA A 99 10.94 8.03 -16.29
N LEU A 100 11.33 7.34 -15.22
CA LEU A 100 10.46 7.16 -14.05
C LEU A 100 10.63 8.34 -13.08
N ILE A 101 9.51 8.86 -12.60
CA ILE A 101 9.49 10.00 -11.67
C ILE A 101 8.60 9.64 -10.48
N ALA A 102 9.18 9.62 -9.29
CA ALA A 102 8.47 9.32 -8.06
C ALA A 102 7.51 10.46 -7.67
N LEU A 103 6.29 10.10 -7.28
CA LEU A 103 5.29 10.99 -6.70
C LEU A 103 5.11 10.65 -5.23
N PRO A 104 5.42 11.53 -4.28
CA PRO A 104 5.28 11.21 -2.87
C PRO A 104 3.81 10.96 -2.53
N ASP A 105 3.57 9.92 -1.75
CA ASP A 105 2.23 9.51 -1.31
C ASP A 105 1.85 10.02 0.08
N LEU A 106 2.85 10.30 0.92
CA LEU A 106 2.69 10.94 2.22
C LEU A 106 3.79 11.96 2.41
N PRO A 107 3.50 13.18 2.91
CA PRO A 107 4.54 14.12 3.28
C PRO A 107 5.28 13.61 4.53
N ALA A 108 6.61 13.64 4.50
CA ALA A 108 7.42 13.54 5.71
C ALA A 108 7.35 14.84 6.54
N GLU A 109 7.21 15.99 5.86
CA GLU A 109 7.13 17.32 6.48
C GLU A 109 6.05 18.23 5.85
N PRO A 110 5.50 19.21 6.60
CA PRO A 110 4.59 20.21 6.05
C PRO A 110 5.22 20.96 4.86
N GLY A 111 4.52 21.03 3.73
CA GLY A 111 4.97 21.73 2.53
C GLY A 111 5.86 20.91 1.59
N GLU A 112 6.23 19.67 1.96
CA GLU A 112 7.07 18.81 1.12
C GLU A 112 6.38 18.43 -0.19
N THR A 113 5.10 18.07 -0.14
CA THR A 113 4.32 17.72 -1.32
C THR A 113 4.29 18.87 -2.33
N GLU A 114 4.08 20.11 -1.86
CA GLU A 114 4.10 21.30 -2.71
C GLU A 114 5.49 21.59 -3.30
N ARG A 115 6.56 21.39 -2.51
CA ARG A 115 7.94 21.54 -2.99
C ARG A 115 8.22 20.54 -4.12
N VAL A 116 7.92 19.27 -3.92
CA VAL A 116 8.14 18.21 -4.91
C VAL A 116 7.25 18.44 -6.13
N ALA A 117 6.00 18.86 -5.94
CA ALA A 117 5.11 19.22 -7.04
C ALA A 117 5.68 20.38 -7.87
N ALA A 118 6.25 21.43 -7.25
CA ALA A 118 6.91 22.52 -7.97
C ALA A 118 8.10 22.04 -8.80
N GLU A 119 8.94 21.16 -8.25
CA GLU A 119 10.10 20.57 -8.96
C GLU A 119 9.66 19.74 -10.16
N ILE A 120 8.66 18.87 -9.97
CA ILE A 120 8.06 18.08 -11.06
C ILE A 120 7.42 19.02 -12.10
N GLY A 121 6.72 20.05 -11.66
CA GLY A 121 6.06 21.02 -12.53
C GLY A 121 7.02 21.72 -13.48
N LEU A 122 8.16 22.20 -12.94
CA LEU A 122 9.21 22.85 -13.73
C LEU A 122 9.90 21.88 -14.68
N ARG A 123 9.99 20.59 -14.33
CA ARG A 123 10.52 19.54 -15.21
C ARG A 123 9.58 19.21 -16.37
N LEU A 124 8.27 19.21 -16.13
CA LEU A 124 7.27 18.78 -17.11
C LEU A 124 6.71 19.94 -17.97
N SER A 125 6.84 21.19 -17.52
CA SER A 125 6.26 22.36 -18.19
C SER A 125 7.17 23.59 -18.08
N PRO A 126 7.49 24.28 -19.19
CA PRO A 126 8.46 25.38 -19.21
C PRO A 126 7.93 26.73 -18.62
N GLY A 127 6.87 26.73 -17.80
CA GLY A 127 6.21 27.96 -17.34
C GLY A 127 5.96 28.02 -15.84
N GLY A 128 6.81 28.73 -15.09
CA GLY A 128 6.69 28.89 -13.63
C GLY A 128 5.37 29.49 -13.15
N GLY A 129 4.75 30.39 -13.93
CA GLY A 129 3.43 30.94 -13.63
C GLY A 129 2.30 29.90 -13.64
N ARG A 130 2.40 28.91 -14.55
CA ARG A 130 1.43 27.80 -14.63
C ARG A 130 1.63 26.82 -13.48
N VAL A 131 2.88 26.56 -13.10
CA VAL A 131 3.22 25.75 -11.92
C VAL A 131 2.57 26.32 -10.66
N ARG A 132 2.69 27.64 -10.44
CA ARG A 132 2.07 28.30 -9.28
C ARG A 132 0.54 28.19 -9.28
N LEU A 133 -0.10 28.46 -10.41
CA LEU A 133 -1.54 28.32 -10.56
C LEU A 133 -2.02 26.88 -10.28
N ALA A 134 -1.29 25.88 -10.80
CA ALA A 134 -1.61 24.47 -10.59
C ALA A 134 -1.48 24.06 -9.11
N LEU A 135 -0.45 24.55 -8.41
CA LEU A 135 -0.30 24.34 -6.96
C LEU A 135 -1.48 24.93 -6.19
N ASP A 136 -1.85 26.19 -6.49
CA ASP A 136 -2.95 26.87 -5.80
C ASP A 136 -4.29 26.13 -6.00
N ARG A 137 -4.54 25.59 -7.19
CA ARG A 137 -5.76 24.83 -7.52
C ARG A 137 -5.79 23.42 -6.92
N ALA A 138 -4.64 22.74 -6.85
CA ALA A 138 -4.55 21.39 -6.29
C ALA A 138 -4.50 21.36 -4.76
N LYS A 139 -4.13 22.49 -4.11
CA LYS A 139 -3.97 22.62 -2.65
C LYS A 139 -5.09 22.01 -1.80
N PRO A 140 -6.39 22.15 -2.12
CA PRO A 140 -7.46 21.54 -1.32
C PRO A 140 -7.38 20.01 -1.23
N LEU A 141 -6.72 19.35 -2.19
CA LEU A 141 -6.59 17.89 -2.26
C LEU A 141 -5.30 17.37 -1.59
N ALA A 142 -4.39 18.25 -1.17
CA ALA A 142 -3.10 17.86 -0.59
C ALA A 142 -3.23 17.14 0.76
N ALA A 143 -4.35 17.33 1.47
CA ALA A 143 -4.64 16.65 2.73
C ALA A 143 -5.02 15.16 2.55
N GLY A 144 -5.27 14.72 1.32
CA GLY A 144 -5.75 13.37 1.02
C GLY A 144 -7.19 13.09 1.52
N PRO A 145 -7.69 11.86 1.31
CA PRO A 145 -9.01 11.48 1.80
C PRO A 145 -9.03 11.36 3.32
N LYS A 146 -10.07 11.90 3.96
CA LYS A 146 -10.35 11.62 5.37
C LYS A 146 -10.80 10.17 5.50
N ALA A 147 -10.12 9.42 6.37
CA ALA A 147 -10.49 8.06 6.72
C ALA A 147 -11.06 8.03 8.14
N GLU A 148 -12.19 7.35 8.31
CA GLU A 148 -12.80 7.05 9.61
C GLU A 148 -12.44 5.63 10.05
N MET A 149 -12.57 5.34 11.34
CA MET A 149 -12.34 3.98 11.83
C MET A 149 -13.38 3.02 11.23
N PRO A 150 -12.98 1.95 10.54
CA PRO A 150 -13.92 0.96 10.03
C PRO A 150 -14.65 0.23 11.17
N PRO A 151 -15.87 -0.30 10.91
CA PRO A 151 -16.61 -1.07 11.90
C PRO A 151 -15.81 -2.29 12.34
N LEU A 152 -15.67 -2.46 13.65
CA LEU A 152 -14.90 -3.57 14.26
C LEU A 152 -15.75 -4.79 14.59
N THR A 153 -17.04 -4.75 14.27
CA THR A 153 -17.99 -5.83 14.54
C THR A 153 -18.86 -6.06 13.32
N ARG A 154 -19.19 -7.32 13.08
CA ARG A 154 -20.16 -7.76 12.07
C ARG A 154 -20.87 -8.99 12.64
N ALA A 155 -22.19 -9.07 12.47
CA ALA A 155 -22.98 -10.15 13.03
C ALA A 155 -22.46 -11.51 12.54
N SER A 156 -22.36 -12.48 13.47
CA SER A 156 -21.91 -13.86 13.21
C SER A 156 -20.49 -14.00 12.66
N HIS A 157 -19.65 -12.96 12.70
CA HIS A 157 -18.28 -13.01 12.20
C HIS A 157 -17.27 -12.68 13.30
N ALA A 158 -16.17 -13.43 13.35
CA ALA A 158 -15.04 -13.09 14.20
C ALA A 158 -14.19 -12.02 13.52
N THR A 159 -13.97 -10.87 14.19
CA THR A 159 -13.15 -9.79 13.61
C THR A 159 -11.67 -10.10 13.68
N VAL A 160 -10.96 -9.94 12.56
CA VAL A 160 -9.50 -10.05 12.47
C VAL A 160 -8.90 -8.80 11.87
N GLY A 161 -7.76 -8.37 12.38
CA GLY A 161 -6.98 -7.29 11.74
C GLY A 161 -6.08 -7.87 10.67
N VAL A 162 -6.10 -7.31 9.46
CA VAL A 162 -5.21 -7.72 8.36
C VAL A 162 -4.15 -6.64 8.17
N ILE A 163 -2.89 -6.97 8.47
CA ILE A 163 -1.76 -6.03 8.50
C ILE A 163 -0.81 -6.33 7.35
N GLY A 164 -0.56 -5.35 6.49
CA GLY A 164 0.35 -5.47 5.37
C GLY A 164 0.54 -4.14 4.65
N PRO A 165 1.50 -4.05 3.71
CA PRO A 165 1.73 -2.83 2.96
C PRO A 165 0.53 -2.49 2.07
N ARG A 166 0.20 -1.20 1.93
CA ARG A 166 -0.91 -0.75 1.07
C ARG A 166 -0.74 -1.18 -0.37
N ALA A 167 0.50 -1.19 -0.86
CA ALA A 167 0.88 -1.68 -2.19
C ALA A 167 0.37 -3.10 -2.49
N LEU A 168 0.10 -3.90 -1.44
CA LEU A 168 -0.47 -5.24 -1.54
C LEU A 168 -1.97 -5.25 -1.23
N LEU A 169 -2.39 -4.65 -0.12
CA LEU A 169 -3.75 -4.84 0.42
C LEU A 169 -4.84 -4.01 -0.30
N ASP A 170 -4.46 -2.88 -0.88
CA ASP A 170 -5.39 -1.97 -1.58
C ASP A 170 -5.47 -2.24 -3.08
N GLU A 171 -4.56 -3.05 -3.63
CA GLU A 171 -4.58 -3.44 -5.03
C GLU A 171 -5.45 -4.71 -5.18
N PRO A 172 -6.65 -4.62 -5.79
CA PRO A 172 -7.60 -5.73 -5.78
C PRO A 172 -7.08 -6.95 -6.52
N VAL A 173 -6.35 -6.75 -7.62
CA VAL A 173 -5.70 -7.84 -8.36
C VAL A 173 -4.78 -8.68 -7.47
N LEU A 174 -4.16 -8.05 -6.46
CA LEU A 174 -3.28 -8.73 -5.51
C LEU A 174 -4.05 -9.32 -4.33
N ALA A 175 -4.97 -8.56 -3.73
CA ALA A 175 -5.65 -8.92 -2.49
C ALA A 175 -6.97 -9.68 -2.65
N ALA A 176 -7.54 -9.80 -3.84
CA ALA A 176 -8.86 -10.40 -4.06
C ALA A 176 -8.97 -11.83 -3.51
N GLY A 177 -7.94 -12.66 -3.74
CA GLY A 177 -7.91 -14.03 -3.23
C GLY A 177 -7.97 -14.10 -1.71
N LEU A 178 -7.24 -13.22 -1.02
CA LEU A 178 -7.25 -13.13 0.45
C LEU A 178 -8.61 -12.63 0.96
N ARG A 179 -9.17 -11.59 0.32
CA ARG A 179 -10.49 -11.04 0.66
C ARG A 179 -11.58 -12.11 0.57
N ALA A 180 -11.60 -12.85 -0.55
CA ALA A 180 -12.55 -13.95 -0.75
C ALA A 180 -12.37 -15.08 0.27
N ALA A 181 -11.11 -15.44 0.58
CA ALA A 181 -10.83 -16.48 1.56
C ALA A 181 -11.28 -16.11 2.98
N LEU A 182 -11.04 -14.87 3.42
CA LEU A 182 -11.47 -14.38 4.73
C LEU A 182 -13.01 -14.36 4.86
N GLU A 183 -13.72 -13.89 3.84
CA GLU A 183 -15.20 -13.92 3.82
C GLU A 183 -15.72 -15.37 3.87
N SER A 184 -15.12 -16.29 3.10
CA SER A 184 -15.52 -17.71 3.10
C SER A 184 -15.30 -18.43 4.42
N LEU A 185 -14.47 -17.87 5.30
CA LEU A 185 -14.18 -18.38 6.63
C LEU A 185 -14.94 -17.62 7.74
N GLU A 186 -15.92 -16.79 7.35
CA GLU A 186 -16.72 -15.97 8.26
C GLU A 186 -15.86 -15.06 9.16
N LEU A 187 -14.73 -14.59 8.63
CA LEU A 187 -13.84 -13.65 9.30
C LEU A 187 -14.13 -12.24 8.82
N HIS A 188 -14.56 -11.37 9.73
CA HIS A 188 -14.70 -9.94 9.44
C HIS A 188 -13.33 -9.27 9.43
N ALA A 189 -12.80 -9.04 8.23
CA ALA A 189 -11.46 -8.50 8.03
C ALA A 189 -11.45 -6.97 8.11
N VAL A 190 -10.62 -6.42 9.00
CA VAL A 190 -10.32 -4.98 9.07
C VAL A 190 -8.90 -4.76 8.59
N TYR A 191 -8.73 -4.14 7.42
CA TYR A 191 -7.43 -3.97 6.79
C TYR A 191 -6.68 -2.77 7.36
N SER A 192 -5.36 -2.87 7.46
CA SER A 192 -4.50 -1.78 7.91
C SER A 192 -4.59 -0.54 7.03
N SER A 193 -4.86 -0.74 5.74
CA SER A 193 -5.01 0.34 4.77
C SER A 193 -6.28 1.18 4.94
N ASP A 194 -7.34 0.59 5.51
CA ASP A 194 -8.60 1.28 5.79
C ASP A 194 -8.53 2.14 7.06
N LEU A 195 -7.45 2.06 7.83
CA LEU A 195 -7.33 2.76 9.11
C LEU A 195 -7.01 4.25 8.94
N PRO A 196 -7.50 5.12 9.85
CA PRO A 196 -7.09 6.52 9.90
C PRO A 196 -5.59 6.66 10.15
N LEU A 197 -4.84 7.22 9.19
CA LEU A 197 -3.39 7.36 9.29
C LEU A 197 -2.94 8.14 10.52
N THR A 198 -3.65 9.19 10.91
CA THR A 198 -3.32 9.97 12.12
C THR A 198 -3.35 9.09 13.38
N GLU A 199 -4.30 8.17 13.50
CA GLU A 199 -4.34 7.22 14.62
C GLU A 199 -3.24 6.17 14.51
N VAL A 200 -2.97 5.67 13.30
CA VAL A 200 -1.89 4.72 13.02
C VAL A 200 -0.53 5.30 13.42
N PHE A 201 -0.19 6.50 12.94
CA PHE A 201 1.09 7.15 13.25
C PHE A 201 1.20 7.54 14.73
N LYS A 202 0.10 7.93 15.38
CA LYS A 202 0.08 8.14 16.84
C LYS A 202 0.39 6.86 17.62
N ARG A 203 -0.03 5.69 17.12
CA ARG A 203 0.37 4.40 17.71
C ARG A 203 1.83 4.07 17.41
N ALA A 204 2.32 4.45 16.22
CA ALA A 204 3.69 4.23 15.80
C ALA A 204 4.72 4.99 16.65
N GLU A 205 4.35 6.09 17.31
CA GLU A 205 5.22 6.81 18.26
C GLU A 205 5.71 5.93 19.43
N ARG A 206 4.98 4.84 19.73
CA ARG A 206 5.36 3.86 20.78
C ARG A 206 6.37 2.82 20.29
N MET A 207 6.69 2.83 19.01
CA MET A 207 7.69 1.94 18.43
C MET A 207 9.06 2.29 19.00
N GLU A 208 9.83 1.26 19.31
CA GLU A 208 11.24 1.44 19.64
C GLU A 208 11.97 2.06 18.44
N ASN A 209 12.70 3.15 18.67
CA ASN A 209 13.37 3.93 17.61
C ASN A 209 12.42 4.54 16.56
N ALA A 210 11.18 4.87 16.92
CA ALA A 210 10.18 5.45 16.00
C ALA A 210 10.69 6.61 15.14
N ALA A 211 11.53 7.49 15.70
CA ALA A 211 12.09 8.64 15.00
C ALA A 211 13.06 8.29 13.86
N ARG A 212 13.64 7.08 13.85
CA ARG A 212 14.57 6.59 12.82
C ARG A 212 13.95 5.52 11.93
N ALA A 213 12.75 5.06 12.25
CA ALA A 213 12.06 4.03 11.49
C ALA A 213 11.49 4.61 10.20
N GLN A 214 11.56 3.83 9.12
CA GLN A 214 10.90 4.18 7.86
C GLN A 214 9.38 4.29 8.05
N ASN A 215 8.74 5.12 7.24
CA ASN A 215 7.30 5.34 7.35
C ASN A 215 6.49 4.06 7.12
N GLY A 216 6.95 3.12 6.28
CA GLY A 216 6.30 1.83 6.12
C GLY A 216 6.36 0.99 7.40
N ASP A 217 7.50 0.92 8.10
CA ASP A 217 7.58 0.22 9.39
C ASP A 217 6.65 0.85 10.44
N ARG A 218 6.62 2.19 10.48
CA ARG A 218 5.74 2.95 11.38
C ARG A 218 4.27 2.66 11.07
N GLU A 219 3.89 2.65 9.80
CA GLU A 219 2.53 2.35 9.35
C GLU A 219 2.11 0.92 9.75
N LEU A 220 2.95 -0.09 9.47
CA LEU A 220 2.69 -1.48 9.82
C LEU A 220 2.58 -1.70 11.33
N PHE A 221 3.54 -1.17 12.11
CA PHE A 221 3.53 -1.30 13.57
C PHE A 221 2.36 -0.54 14.19
N GLY A 222 2.09 0.67 13.71
CA GLY A 222 0.99 1.51 14.18
C GLY A 222 -0.36 0.83 13.98
N ALA A 223 -0.60 0.27 12.79
CA ALA A 223 -1.83 -0.46 12.47
C ALA A 223 -1.98 -1.73 13.32
N ALA A 224 -0.91 -2.53 13.44
CA ALA A 224 -0.91 -3.73 14.29
C ALA A 224 -1.19 -3.40 15.76
N SER A 225 -0.57 -2.34 16.28
CA SER A 225 -0.77 -1.87 17.66
C SER A 225 -2.17 -1.30 17.88
N LEU A 226 -2.73 -0.61 16.88
CA LEU A 226 -4.07 -0.03 16.94
C LEU A 226 -5.12 -1.14 17.02
N LEU A 227 -5.13 -2.07 16.07
CA LEU A 227 -6.08 -3.18 16.02
C LEU A 227 -5.82 -4.23 17.10
N GLY A 228 -4.55 -4.52 17.39
CA GLY A 228 -4.14 -5.41 18.48
C GLY A 228 -4.68 -4.95 19.83
N GLY A 229 -4.82 -3.64 20.05
CA GLY A 229 -5.39 -3.08 21.28
C GLY A 229 -6.93 -3.07 21.37
N LYS A 230 -7.67 -3.40 20.30
CA LYS A 230 -9.15 -3.37 20.30
C LYS A 230 -9.73 -4.70 20.77
N SER A 231 -10.54 -4.72 21.82
CA SER A 231 -11.14 -5.97 22.35
C SER A 231 -11.92 -6.79 21.31
N MET A 232 -12.58 -6.12 20.37
CA MET A 232 -13.36 -6.76 19.29
C MET A 232 -12.49 -7.54 18.29
N VAL A 233 -11.22 -7.17 18.12
CA VAL A 233 -10.30 -7.87 17.20
C VAL A 233 -9.79 -9.13 17.88
N ARG A 234 -10.13 -10.31 17.34
CA ARG A 234 -9.83 -11.61 17.94
C ARG A 234 -8.45 -12.14 17.60
N GLY A 235 -7.86 -11.69 16.49
CA GLY A 235 -6.53 -12.08 16.04
C GLY A 235 -6.02 -11.15 14.94
N LEU A 236 -4.76 -11.33 14.54
CA LEU A 236 -4.12 -10.55 13.49
C LEU A 236 -3.53 -11.47 12.41
N VAL A 237 -3.81 -11.15 11.14
CA VAL A 237 -3.20 -11.78 9.97
C VAL A 237 -2.22 -10.79 9.38
N PHE A 238 -0.94 -11.10 9.48
CA PHE A 238 0.14 -10.35 8.86
C PHE A 238 0.40 -10.89 7.46
N VAL A 239 0.51 -10.00 6.47
CA VAL A 239 0.56 -10.36 5.06
C VAL A 239 1.70 -9.63 4.39
N ALA A 240 2.74 -10.37 4.00
CA ALA A 240 3.84 -9.87 3.19
C ALA A 240 3.58 -10.19 1.71
N PRO A 241 4.01 -9.33 0.77
CA PRO A 241 4.10 -9.72 -0.63
C PRO A 241 5.02 -10.95 -0.75
N ALA A 242 4.63 -11.95 -1.54
CA ALA A 242 5.52 -13.07 -1.83
C ALA A 242 6.84 -12.56 -2.42
N ARG A 243 7.95 -13.16 -2.00
CA ARG A 243 9.33 -12.80 -2.39
C ARG A 243 9.84 -11.46 -1.85
N ASP A 244 9.09 -10.80 -0.96
CA ASP A 244 9.57 -9.61 -0.24
C ASP A 244 10.07 -9.99 1.16
N GLY A 245 11.38 -10.26 1.26
CA GLY A 245 12.03 -10.64 2.51
C GLY A 245 12.07 -9.53 3.55
N ALA A 246 12.12 -8.27 3.14
CA ALA A 246 12.20 -7.12 4.05
C ALA A 246 10.86 -6.91 4.76
N THR A 247 9.76 -6.89 4.00
CA THR A 247 8.41 -6.81 4.58
C THR A 247 8.09 -8.02 5.44
N HIS A 248 8.44 -9.24 5.00
CA HIS A 248 8.27 -10.44 5.81
C HIS A 248 9.00 -10.33 7.16
N ALA A 249 10.28 -9.92 7.14
CA ALA A 249 11.07 -9.76 8.35
C ALA A 249 10.52 -8.67 9.28
N SER A 250 10.03 -7.55 8.73
CA SER A 250 9.37 -6.50 9.53
C SER A 250 8.09 -7.01 10.20
N LEU A 251 7.18 -7.62 9.43
CA LEU A 251 5.93 -8.17 9.95
C LEU A 251 6.15 -9.30 10.96
N SER A 252 7.14 -10.16 10.75
CA SER A 252 7.51 -11.22 11.70
C SER A 252 7.94 -10.66 13.06
N ARG A 253 8.76 -9.61 13.08
CA ARG A 253 9.15 -8.90 14.33
C ARG A 253 7.96 -8.27 15.03
N ILE A 254 7.02 -7.70 14.28
CA ILE A 254 5.80 -7.11 14.85
C ILE A 254 4.91 -8.21 15.44
N ALA A 255 4.68 -9.29 14.69
CA ALA A 255 3.85 -10.42 15.09
C ALA A 255 4.34 -11.09 16.38
N ALA A 256 5.66 -11.21 16.55
CA ALA A 256 6.28 -11.78 17.76
C ALA A 256 6.00 -10.96 19.04
N LYS A 257 5.66 -9.67 18.91
CA LYS A 257 5.33 -8.78 20.02
C LYS A 257 3.83 -8.72 20.33
N MET A 258 2.98 -9.40 19.56
CA MET A 258 1.54 -9.36 19.74
C MET A 258 1.06 -10.35 20.80
N HIS A 259 0.15 -9.92 21.67
CA HIS A 259 -0.47 -10.75 22.70
C HIS A 259 -1.70 -11.53 22.21
N LYS A 260 -2.17 -11.25 20.99
CA LYS A 260 -3.29 -11.94 20.36
C LYS A 260 -2.78 -13.02 19.41
N PRO A 261 -3.61 -14.04 19.09
CA PRO A 261 -3.27 -15.00 18.05
C PRO A 261 -2.89 -14.29 16.75
N THR A 262 -1.72 -14.65 16.22
CA THR A 262 -1.20 -14.12 14.95
C THR A 262 -1.07 -15.23 13.91
N LEU A 263 -1.12 -14.84 12.64
CA LEU A 263 -0.76 -15.64 11.48
C LEU A 263 0.07 -14.76 10.54
N LEU A 264 1.20 -15.26 10.04
CA LEU A 264 1.99 -14.61 8.99
C LEU A 264 1.83 -15.38 7.69
N LEU A 265 1.52 -14.66 6.61
CA LEU A 265 1.35 -15.18 5.26
C LEU A 265 2.25 -14.42 4.28
N ASP A 266 2.82 -15.18 3.34
CA ASP A 266 3.36 -14.64 2.10
C ASP A 266 2.27 -14.76 1.03
N LEU A 267 1.91 -13.65 0.40
CA LEU A 267 0.79 -13.57 -0.53
C LEU A 267 1.28 -13.28 -1.94
N ASP A 268 0.99 -14.19 -2.87
CA ASP A 268 1.04 -13.91 -4.31
C ASP A 268 -0.37 -13.55 -4.83
N ALA A 269 -0.46 -12.89 -5.99
CA ALA A 269 -1.75 -12.43 -6.50
C ALA A 269 -2.72 -13.59 -6.74
N GLY A 270 -3.97 -13.38 -6.35
CA GLY A 270 -5.04 -14.38 -6.46
C GLY A 270 -5.00 -15.48 -5.40
N GLN A 271 -3.99 -15.53 -4.52
CA GLN A 271 -3.94 -16.53 -3.45
C GLN A 271 -4.77 -16.09 -2.23
N GLY A 272 -5.25 -17.07 -1.45
CA GLY A 272 -6.12 -16.85 -0.29
C GLY A 272 -5.54 -17.29 1.05
N GLY A 273 -4.22 -17.47 1.17
CA GLY A 273 -3.56 -17.95 2.41
C GLY A 273 -3.70 -19.46 2.70
N GLY A 274 -4.60 -20.16 2.00
CA GLY A 274 -4.66 -21.62 1.95
C GLY A 274 -4.93 -22.29 3.32
N PRO A 275 -4.36 -23.49 3.57
CA PRO A 275 -4.62 -24.26 4.79
C PRO A 275 -4.25 -23.53 6.09
N LYS A 276 -3.21 -22.68 6.07
CA LYS A 276 -2.77 -21.92 7.25
C LYS A 276 -3.83 -20.94 7.73
N LEU A 277 -4.51 -20.27 6.78
CA LEU A 277 -5.59 -19.34 7.13
C LEU A 277 -6.82 -20.07 7.70
N ARG A 278 -7.17 -21.23 7.15
CA ARG A 278 -8.26 -22.06 7.69
C ARG A 278 -8.00 -22.51 9.12
N ALA A 279 -6.80 -23.07 9.38
CA ALA A 279 -6.42 -23.49 10.73
C ALA A 279 -6.41 -22.32 11.73
N PHE A 280 -6.04 -21.11 11.27
CA PHE A 280 -6.12 -19.90 12.08
C PHE A 280 -7.57 -19.52 12.41
N ALA A 281 -8.47 -19.56 11.43
CA ALA A 281 -9.90 -19.27 11.61
C ALA A 281 -10.55 -20.24 12.61
N GLU A 282 -10.30 -21.54 12.44
CA GLU A 282 -10.78 -22.59 13.36
C GLU A 282 -10.30 -22.32 14.78
N ARG A 283 -9.02 -22.00 14.98
CA ARG A 283 -8.48 -21.68 16.32
C ARG A 283 -9.17 -20.47 16.96
N LEU A 284 -9.52 -19.45 16.19
CA LEU A 284 -10.21 -18.26 16.70
C LEU A 284 -11.65 -18.56 17.14
N GLN A 285 -12.35 -19.40 16.37
CA GLN A 285 -13.73 -19.82 16.66
C GLN A 285 -13.80 -20.74 17.89
N HIS A 286 -12.91 -21.74 18.00
CA HIS A 286 -12.85 -22.62 19.17
C HIS A 286 -12.46 -21.86 20.45
N GLY A 287 -11.54 -20.89 20.35
CA GLY A 287 -11.17 -20.00 21.46
C GLY A 287 -12.24 -18.95 21.84
N ALA A 288 -13.31 -18.84 21.06
CA ALA A 288 -14.51 -18.07 21.41
C ALA A 288 -15.51 -18.92 22.18
N ALA A 289 -15.78 -20.15 21.72
CA ALA A 289 -16.73 -21.07 22.37
C ALA A 289 -16.35 -21.41 23.83
N ILE A 290 -15.05 -21.53 24.14
CA ILE A 290 -14.59 -21.81 25.52
C ILE A 290 -14.84 -20.64 26.48
N ARG A 291 -14.86 -19.39 25.98
CA ARG A 291 -15.11 -18.20 26.82
C ARG A 291 -16.59 -17.99 27.09
N GLU A 292 -17.45 -18.25 26.10
CA GLU A 292 -18.90 -18.14 26.27
C GLU A 292 -19.49 -19.25 27.16
N ALA A 293 -18.82 -20.41 27.25
CA ALA A 293 -19.23 -21.50 28.15
C ALA A 293 -18.74 -21.33 29.61
N GLY A 294 -17.93 -20.29 29.89
CA GLY A 294 -17.33 -20.02 31.20
C GLY A 294 -17.82 -18.73 31.88
N GLU A 295 -18.76 -18.01 31.26
CA GLU A 295 -19.56 -16.93 31.85
C GLU A 295 -20.94 -17.48 32.27
#